data_AF-A0A6S5C154-F1
#
_entry.id   AF-A0A6S5C154-F1
#
_cell.length_a   1.000
_cell.length_b   1.000
_cell.length_c   1.000
_cell.angle_alpha   90.00
_cell.angle_beta   90.00
_cell.angle_gamma   90.00
#
_symmetry.space_group_name_H-M   'P 1'
#
loop_
_entity.id
_entity.type
_entity.pdbx_description
1 polymer ?
#
loop_
_entity_poly.entity_id
_entity_poly.type
_entity_poly.pdbx_seq_one_letter_code
_entity_poly.pdbx_strand_id
1 'polypeptide(L)'
;MGGRSVEAFFISCDDHYLAKNLSSIRDEVMAEGEALTNYVRGHIIQRRKWGEFDKERARELWGDAEGIEITNSYCSNPGLMTAVVGDEWWYDLPMVDNPDYTYLCRIIQAVRDGLREYTKSTPAAAA
;
A
#
# COMPACT_ATOMS: atom_id res chain seq x y z
N MET A 1 -17.66 -31.71 -3.51
CA MET A 1 -17.89 -30.32 -3.94
C MET A 1 -18.42 -30.31 -5.38
N GLY A 2 -19.70 -30.62 -5.61
CA GLY A 2 -20.23 -30.77 -6.98
C GLY A 2 -21.69 -30.35 -7.05
N GLY A 3 -21.93 -29.06 -7.28
CA GLY A 3 -23.29 -28.50 -7.38
C GLY A 3 -23.34 -26.98 -7.33
N ARG A 4 -22.27 -26.31 -6.90
CA ARG A 4 -22.18 -24.84 -6.91
C ARG A 4 -21.59 -24.36 -8.24
N SER A 5 -22.26 -23.41 -8.89
CA SER A 5 -21.75 -22.78 -10.11
C SER A 5 -20.54 -21.89 -9.80
N VAL A 6 -19.74 -21.58 -10.82
CA VAL A 6 -18.56 -20.72 -10.68
C VAL A 6 -18.98 -19.31 -10.25
N GLU A 7 -20.11 -18.82 -10.75
CA GLU A 7 -20.69 -17.52 -10.38
C GLU A 7 -21.06 -17.51 -8.89
N ALA A 8 -21.77 -18.55 -8.43
CA ALA A 8 -22.16 -18.67 -7.03
C ALA A 8 -20.96 -18.82 -6.08
N PHE A 9 -19.87 -19.44 -6.55
CA PHE A 9 -18.60 -19.50 -5.84
C PHE A 9 -17.98 -18.10 -5.76
N PHE A 10 -17.75 -17.46 -6.90
CA PHE A 10 -17.10 -16.15 -7.01
C PHE A 10 -17.82 -15.07 -6.19
N ILE A 11 -19.16 -15.04 -6.25
CA ILE A 11 -19.97 -14.07 -5.49
C ILE A 11 -19.79 -14.21 -3.98
N SER A 12 -19.55 -15.42 -3.49
CA SER A 12 -19.46 -15.71 -2.06
C SER A 12 -18.06 -15.65 -1.47
N CYS A 13 -17.04 -15.64 -2.32
CA CYS A 13 -15.65 -15.59 -1.87
C CYS A 13 -15.25 -14.18 -1.44
N ASP A 14 -14.32 -14.11 -0.51
CA ASP A 14 -13.66 -12.89 -0.05
C ASP A 14 -12.77 -12.28 -1.16
N ASP A 15 -12.63 -10.94 -1.16
CA ASP A 15 -11.84 -10.21 -2.15
C ASP A 15 -10.36 -10.58 -2.10
N HIS A 16 -9.77 -10.66 -0.90
CA HIS A 16 -8.36 -10.99 -0.73
C HIS A 16 -8.10 -12.46 -1.10
N TYR A 17 -9.04 -13.35 -0.78
CA TYR A 17 -8.95 -14.74 -1.23
C TYR A 17 -8.92 -14.82 -2.76
N LEU A 18 -9.82 -14.12 -3.45
CA LEU A 18 -9.84 -14.12 -4.91
C LEU A 18 -8.58 -13.46 -5.49
N ALA A 19 -8.18 -12.29 -4.97
CA ALA A 19 -6.99 -11.57 -5.40
C ALA A 19 -5.73 -12.43 -5.32
N LYS A 20 -5.53 -13.14 -4.20
CA LYS A 20 -4.38 -14.03 -3.98
C LYS A 20 -4.34 -15.23 -4.93
N ASN A 21 -5.50 -15.70 -5.39
CA ASN A 21 -5.59 -16.81 -6.34
C ASN A 21 -5.53 -16.34 -7.82
N LEU A 22 -5.82 -15.07 -8.08
CA LEU A 22 -5.83 -14.48 -9.43
C LEU A 22 -4.51 -13.81 -9.80
N SER A 23 -3.72 -13.36 -8.82
CA SER A 23 -2.50 -12.59 -9.05
C SER A 23 -1.47 -12.80 -7.95
N SER A 24 -0.20 -12.53 -8.26
CA SER A 24 0.92 -12.48 -7.32
C SER A 24 1.22 -11.06 -6.80
N ILE A 25 0.41 -10.07 -7.16
CA ILE A 25 0.55 -8.69 -6.68
C ILE A 25 0.41 -8.68 -5.15
N ARG A 26 1.34 -8.00 -4.48
CA ARG A 26 1.32 -7.81 -3.02
C ARG A 26 0.29 -6.75 -2.63
N ASP A 27 -0.37 -6.96 -1.51
CA ASP A 27 -1.31 -6.02 -0.89
C ASP A 27 -0.62 -4.76 -0.37
N GLU A 28 0.61 -4.88 0.11
CA GLU A 28 1.44 -3.76 0.55
C GLU A 28 2.76 -3.66 -0.23
N VAL A 29 3.25 -2.43 -0.37
CA VAL A 29 4.56 -2.09 -0.94
C VAL A 29 5.26 -1.05 -0.08
N MET A 30 6.58 -0.96 -0.19
CA MET A 30 7.33 0.10 0.48
C MET A 30 6.86 1.46 -0.02
N ALA A 31 6.75 2.43 0.89
CA ALA A 31 6.36 3.78 0.52
C ALA A 31 7.43 4.42 -0.36
N GLU A 32 6.97 5.08 -1.41
CA GLU A 32 7.82 5.83 -2.34
C GLU A 32 7.31 7.27 -2.48
N GLY A 33 8.11 8.14 -3.09
CA GLY A 33 7.75 9.51 -3.43
C GLY A 33 7.22 10.32 -2.24
N GLU A 34 5.99 10.81 -2.37
CA GLU A 34 5.36 11.67 -1.36
C GLU A 34 5.15 10.95 -0.01
N ALA A 35 4.76 9.67 -0.04
CA ALA A 35 4.52 8.91 1.19
C ALA A 35 5.81 8.74 2.01
N LEU A 36 6.93 8.45 1.33
CA LEU A 36 8.24 8.40 1.96
C LEU A 36 8.69 9.79 2.45
N THR A 37 8.51 10.82 1.64
CA THR A 37 8.83 12.22 2.01
C THR A 37 8.07 12.63 3.29
N ASN A 38 6.78 12.29 3.38
CA ASN A 38 5.95 12.55 4.54
C ASN A 38 6.38 11.75 5.77
N TYR A 39 6.81 10.50 5.60
CA TYR A 39 7.37 9.69 6.68
C TYR A 39 8.62 10.33 7.31
N VAL A 40 9.56 10.78 6.48
CA VAL A 40 10.78 11.46 6.93
C VAL A 40 10.44 12.80 7.59
N ARG A 41 9.54 13.59 6.97
CA ARG A 41 9.07 14.87 7.54
C ARG A 41 8.38 14.70 8.89
N GLY A 42 7.62 13.63 9.06
CA GLY A 42 7.00 13.27 10.34
C GLY A 42 8.04 13.12 11.45
N HIS A 43 9.14 12.42 11.18
CA HIS A 43 10.25 12.27 12.11
C HIS A 43 10.95 13.59 12.45
N ILE A 44 11.17 14.46 11.44
CA ILE A 44 11.74 15.80 11.66
C ILE A 44 10.86 16.60 12.61
N ILE A 45 9.54 16.58 12.41
CA ILE A 45 8.59 17.28 13.29
C ILE A 45 8.66 16.73 14.72
N GLN A 46 8.68 15.40 14.89
CA GLN A 46 8.72 14.78 16.22
C GLN A 46 10.01 15.13 16.97
N ARG A 47 11.17 14.96 16.34
CA ARG A 47 12.47 15.28 16.95
C ARG A 47 12.61 16.76 17.29
N ARG A 48 12.07 17.65 16.45
CA ARG A 48 11.99 19.08 16.76
C ARG A 48 11.12 19.34 17.99
N LYS A 49 9.97 18.66 18.14
CA LYS A 49 9.11 18.79 19.34
C LYS A 49 9.82 18.31 20.61
N TRP A 50 10.70 17.31 20.49
CA TRP A 50 11.52 16.82 21.59
C TRP A 50 12.75 17.70 21.88
N GLY A 51 13.01 18.72 21.06
CA GLY A 51 14.13 19.64 21.23
C GLY A 51 15.47 19.09 20.73
N GLU A 52 15.48 17.99 19.97
CA GLU A 52 16.69 17.45 19.34
C GLU A 52 17.17 18.30 18.16
N PHE A 53 16.24 18.95 17.46
CA PHE A 53 16.53 19.86 16.36
C PHE A 53 16.07 21.28 16.69
N ASP A 54 16.97 22.24 16.49
CA ASP A 54 16.60 23.65 16.45
C ASP A 54 15.84 23.99 15.16
N LYS A 55 15.44 25.26 15.04
CA LYS A 55 14.62 25.72 13.91
C LYS A 55 15.37 25.63 12.59
N GLU A 56 16.63 26.02 12.60
CA GLU A 56 17.51 26.11 11.43
C GLU A 56 17.80 24.71 10.90
N ARG A 57 18.24 23.79 11.77
CA ARG A 57 18.52 22.40 11.43
C ARG A 57 17.28 21.67 10.93
N ALA A 58 16.14 21.85 11.59
CA ALA A 58 14.90 21.23 11.14
C ALA A 58 14.47 21.73 9.74
N ARG A 59 14.77 22.99 9.39
CA ARG A 59 14.45 23.55 8.06
C ARG A 59 15.37 22.99 6.98
N GLU A 60 16.65 22.81 7.27
CA GLU A 60 17.62 22.17 6.38
C GLU A 60 17.20 20.74 6.07
N LEU A 61 17.00 19.92 7.11
CA LEU A 61 16.56 18.52 6.99
C LEU A 61 15.23 18.39 6.22
N TRP A 62 14.32 19.35 6.40
CA TRP A 62 13.05 19.38 5.67
C TRP A 62 13.22 19.58 4.16
N GLY A 63 14.19 20.42 3.79
CA GLY A 63 14.57 20.64 2.39
C GLY A 63 15.25 19.40 1.81
N ASP A 64 16.18 18.79 2.56
CA ASP A 64 16.89 17.58 2.15
C ASP A 64 15.95 16.37 1.97
N ALA A 65 14.84 16.35 2.71
CA ALA A 65 13.82 15.30 2.59
C ALA A 65 12.97 15.41 1.31
N GLU A 66 12.98 16.55 0.62
CA GLU A 66 12.22 16.73 -0.62
C GLU A 66 12.83 15.85 -1.72
N GLY A 67 12.04 14.94 -2.29
CA GLY A 67 12.51 14.04 -3.35
C GLY A 67 13.46 12.95 -2.85
N ILE A 68 13.39 12.58 -1.57
CA ILE A 68 14.11 11.40 -1.10
C ILE A 68 13.57 10.15 -1.80
N GLU A 69 14.50 9.30 -2.25
CA GLU A 69 14.20 8.07 -2.96
C GLU A 69 14.90 6.92 -2.26
N ILE A 70 14.15 5.84 -2.02
CA ILE A 70 14.66 4.60 -1.46
C ILE A 70 14.12 3.45 -2.30
N THR A 71 15.01 2.53 -2.64
CA THR A 71 14.71 1.23 -3.24
C THR A 71 15.41 0.15 -2.42
N ASN A 72 15.19 -1.12 -2.75
CA ASN A 72 15.82 -2.24 -2.04
C ASN A 72 17.36 -2.23 -2.05
N SER A 73 18.00 -1.50 -2.95
CA SER A 73 19.47 -1.46 -3.09
C SER A 73 20.07 -0.05 -3.03
N TYR A 74 19.25 0.98 -2.83
CA TYR A 74 19.70 2.37 -2.95
C TYR A 74 18.89 3.30 -2.05
N CYS A 75 19.56 4.28 -1.46
CA CYS A 75 18.96 5.43 -0.80
C CYS A 75 19.68 6.68 -1.31
N SER A 76 18.91 7.68 -1.76
CA SER A 76 19.48 8.92 -2.29
C SER A 76 20.22 9.75 -1.25
N ASN A 77 19.84 9.63 0.02
CA ASN A 77 20.48 10.35 1.12
C ASN A 77 20.49 9.52 2.43
N PRO A 78 21.38 8.52 2.56
CA PRO A 78 21.45 7.68 3.76
C PRO A 78 21.83 8.49 5.00
N GLY A 79 22.61 9.56 4.84
CA GLY A 79 22.98 10.46 5.95
C GLY A 79 21.78 11.19 6.54
N LEU A 80 20.85 11.65 5.69
CA LEU A 80 19.58 12.22 6.14
C LEU A 80 18.75 11.18 6.90
N MET A 81 18.63 9.98 6.36
CA MET A 81 17.86 8.90 6.99
C MET A 81 18.42 8.53 8.37
N THR A 82 19.74 8.40 8.49
CA THR A 82 20.39 8.17 9.78
C THR A 82 20.17 9.33 10.76
N ALA A 83 20.26 10.57 10.29
CA ALA A 83 20.06 11.74 11.14
C ALA A 83 18.61 11.90 11.63
N VAL A 84 17.62 11.54 10.79
CA VAL A 84 16.20 11.82 11.04
C VAL A 84 15.46 10.60 11.60
N VAL A 85 15.69 9.43 11.04
CA VAL A 85 15.01 8.20 11.44
C VAL A 85 15.83 7.51 12.52
N GLY A 86 17.12 7.31 12.27
CA GLY A 86 18.07 6.75 13.23
C GLY A 86 19.03 5.78 12.56
N ASP A 87 19.96 5.25 13.34
CA ASP A 87 20.74 4.10 12.92
C ASP A 87 19.79 2.92 12.63
N GLU A 88 20.09 2.10 11.61
CA GLU A 88 19.26 0.96 11.20
C GLU A 88 17.90 1.31 10.55
N TRP A 89 17.73 2.53 10.03
CA TRP A 89 16.48 3.01 9.41
C TRP A 89 15.89 2.10 8.30
N TRP A 90 16.71 1.23 7.70
CA TRP A 90 16.27 0.28 6.66
C TRP A 90 15.33 -0.82 7.17
N TYR A 91 15.26 -1.07 8.48
CA TYR A 91 14.29 -2.02 9.06
C TYR A 91 12.91 -1.40 9.31
N ASP A 92 12.83 -0.07 9.40
CA ASP A 92 11.63 0.66 9.83
C ASP A 92 10.99 1.47 8.68
N LEU A 93 11.28 1.12 7.42
CA LEU A 93 10.70 1.82 6.28
C LEU A 93 9.17 1.60 6.23
N PRO A 94 8.39 2.65 5.95
CA PRO A 94 6.94 2.57 5.92
C PRO A 94 6.46 1.65 4.78
N MET A 95 5.50 0.80 5.08
CA MET A 95 4.70 0.07 4.09
C MET A 95 3.37 0.81 3.87
N VAL A 96 2.90 0.82 2.63
CA VAL A 96 1.63 1.43 2.23
C VAL A 96 0.84 0.45 1.36
N ASP A 97 -0.48 0.64 1.31
CA ASP A 97 -1.36 -0.12 0.43
C ASP A 97 -0.87 -0.02 -1.03
N ASN A 98 -0.77 -1.17 -1.69
CA ASN A 98 -0.38 -1.22 -3.08
C ASN A 98 -1.55 -0.73 -3.97
N PRO A 99 -1.37 0.34 -4.77
CA PRO A 99 -2.41 0.83 -5.65
C PRO A 99 -2.85 -0.21 -6.69
N ASP A 100 -1.94 -1.07 -7.15
CA ASP A 100 -2.26 -2.13 -8.11
C ASP A 100 -3.13 -3.22 -7.47
N TYR A 101 -2.86 -3.57 -6.21
CA TYR A 101 -3.67 -4.53 -5.48
C TYR A 101 -5.06 -3.97 -5.16
N THR A 102 -5.11 -2.70 -4.76
CA THR A 102 -6.36 -1.98 -4.55
C THR A 102 -7.18 -1.96 -5.83
N TYR A 103 -6.54 -1.72 -6.98
CA TYR A 103 -7.20 -1.76 -8.28
C TYR A 103 -7.70 -3.17 -8.65
N LEU A 104 -6.91 -4.21 -8.40
CA LEU A 104 -7.33 -5.61 -8.56
C LEU A 104 -8.60 -5.91 -7.75
N CYS A 105 -8.65 -5.49 -6.48
CA CYS A 105 -9.83 -5.66 -5.63
C CYS A 105 -11.06 -4.96 -6.22
N ARG A 106 -10.89 -3.75 -6.78
CA ARG A 106 -11.98 -3.04 -7.47
C ARG A 106 -12.49 -3.79 -8.69
N ILE A 107 -11.60 -4.42 -9.47
CA ILE A 107 -12.00 -5.28 -10.60
C ILE A 107 -12.80 -6.49 -10.10
N ILE A 108 -12.33 -7.17 -9.05
CA ILE A 108 -13.02 -8.31 -8.44
C ILE A 108 -14.44 -7.92 -8.00
N GLN A 109 -14.58 -6.77 -7.33
CA GLN A 109 -15.86 -6.24 -6.90
C GLN A 109 -16.79 -5.94 -8.09
N ALA A 110 -16.27 -5.29 -9.13
CA ALA A 110 -17.05 -5.00 -10.34
C ALA A 110 -17.55 -6.27 -11.03
N VAL A 111 -16.71 -7.31 -11.15
CA VAL A 111 -17.10 -8.61 -11.69
C VAL A 111 -18.15 -9.27 -10.79
N ARG A 112 -17.97 -9.23 -9.47
CA ARG A 112 -18.94 -9.77 -8.52
C ARG A 112 -20.31 -9.14 -8.68
N ASP A 113 -20.37 -7.81 -8.79
CA ASP A 113 -21.64 -7.10 -8.92
C ASP A 113 -22.31 -7.39 -10.28
N GLY A 114 -21.52 -7.50 -11.35
CA GLY A 114 -22.01 -7.97 -12.65
C GLY A 114 -22.61 -9.39 -12.58
N LEU A 115 -21.95 -10.31 -11.89
CA LEU A 115 -22.43 -11.69 -11.70
C LEU A 115 -23.70 -11.75 -10.83
N ARG A 116 -23.80 -10.91 -9.79
CA ARG A 116 -25.03 -10.79 -8.98
C ARG A 116 -26.22 -10.34 -9.81
N GLU A 117 -26.00 -9.42 -10.75
CA GLU A 117 -27.08 -8.94 -11.61
C GLU A 117 -27.44 -9.95 -12.71
N TYR A 118 -26.42 -10.61 -13.28
CA TYR A 118 -26.59 -11.69 -14.25
C TYR A 118 -27.40 -12.86 -13.69
N THR A 119 -27.11 -13.27 -12.45
CA THR A 119 -27.81 -14.38 -11.77
C THR A 119 -29.24 -14.04 -11.35
N LYS A 120 -29.56 -12.76 -11.10
CA LYS A 120 -30.96 -12.32 -10.91
C LYS A 120 -31.74 -12.30 -12.22
N SER A 121 -31.10 -11.83 -13.30
CA SER A 121 -31.71 -11.67 -14.62
C SER A 121 -31.88 -12.99 -15.37
N THR A 122 -31.11 -13.99 -15.00
CA THR A 122 -31.19 -15.35 -15.53
C THR A 122 -31.83 -16.24 -14.48
N PRO A 123 -33.18 -16.34 -14.41
CA PRO A 123 -33.80 -17.34 -13.55
C PRO A 123 -33.29 -18.70 -14.01
N ALA A 124 -32.88 -19.53 -13.04
CA ALA A 124 -32.30 -20.84 -13.26
C ALA A 124 -33.01 -21.55 -14.43
N ALA A 125 -32.30 -21.75 -15.54
CA ALA A 125 -32.74 -22.68 -16.56
C ALA A 125 -32.85 -24.04 -15.88
N ALA A 126 -34.11 -24.47 -15.71
CA ALA A 126 -34.59 -25.80 -15.34
C ALA A 126 -33.51 -26.80 -14.86
N ALA A 127 -33.55 -27.11 -13.57
CA ALA A 127 -33.10 -28.39 -13.03
C ALA A 127 -34.29 -29.06 -12.32
#